data_AF-A0A2M7S1S6-F1
#
_entry.id   AF-A0A2M7S1S6-F1
#
_cell.length_a   1.000
_cell.length_b   1.000
_cell.length_c   1.000
_cell.angle_alpha   90.00
_cell.angle_beta   90.00
_cell.angle_gamma   90.00
#
_symmetry.space_group_name_H-M   'P 1'
#
loop_
_entity.id
_entity.type
_entity.pdbx_description
1 polymer ?
#
loop_
_entity_poly.entity_id
_entity_poly.type
_entity_poly.pdbx_seq_one_letter_code
_entity_poly.pdbx_strand_id
1 'polypeptide(L)'
;KEFRFKRLIIGFVNTWLALPAVVIGLLVYIFLSRRGPTGILGFLYTPYAMIIAQAILATPIITALTLSALKNIAKDTKDIAYSLGAN
;
A
#
# COMPACT_ATOMS: atom_id res chain seq x y z
N LYS A 1 -0.17 17.98 -13.99
CA LYS A 1 0.99 18.53 -13.28
C LYS A 1 1.80 17.40 -12.68
N GLU A 2 3.10 17.35 -12.92
CA GLU A 2 3.98 16.40 -12.23
C GLU A 2 4.18 16.90 -10.80
N PHE A 3 3.84 16.08 -9.80
CA PHE A 3 4.00 16.42 -8.39
C PHE A 3 5.45 16.20 -7.95
N ARG A 4 6.01 17.13 -7.16
CA ARG A 4 7.44 17.12 -6.75
C ARG A 4 7.86 15.80 -6.09
N PHE A 5 6.99 15.16 -5.32
CA PHE A 5 7.30 13.89 -4.64
C PHE A 5 6.82 12.65 -5.41
N LYS A 6 6.34 12.78 -6.65
CA LYS A 6 5.86 11.66 -7.46
C LYS A 6 6.89 10.54 -7.58
N ARG A 7 8.16 10.89 -7.84
CA ARG A 7 9.25 9.92 -7.99
C ARG A 7 9.58 9.21 -6.67
N LEU A 8 9.53 9.93 -5.55
CA LEU A 8 9.74 9.37 -4.22
C LEU A 8 8.61 8.41 -3.82
N ILE A 9 7.35 8.79 -4.05
CA ILE A 9 6.19 7.94 -3.73
C ILE A 9 6.21 6.66 -4.57
N ILE A 10 6.44 6.78 -5.88
CA ILE A 10 6.54 5.60 -6.77
C ILE A 10 7.72 4.72 -6.37
N GLY A 11 8.87 5.31 -6.03
CA GLY A 11 10.03 4.59 -5.50
C GLY A 11 9.69 3.82 -4.23
N PHE A 12 9.03 4.48 -3.27
CA PHE A 12 8.61 3.86 -2.01
C PHE A 12 7.65 2.69 -2.22
N VAL A 13 6.63 2.86 -3.06
CA VAL A 13 5.68 1.77 -3.38
C VAL A 13 6.40 0.58 -4.02
N ASN A 14 7.33 0.83 -4.94
CA ASN A 14 8.11 -0.21 -5.58
C ASN A 14 9.08 -0.91 -4.60
N THR A 15 9.71 -0.17 -3.70
CA THR A 15 10.54 -0.76 -2.63
C THR A 15 9.70 -1.61 -1.70
N TRP A 16 8.51 -1.15 -1.35
CA TRP A 16 7.58 -1.90 -0.49
C TRP A 16 7.11 -3.21 -1.14
N LEU A 17 6.94 -3.22 -2.46
CA LEU A 17 6.69 -4.44 -3.23
C LEU A 17 7.87 -5.43 -3.23
N ALA A 18 9.11 -4.92 -3.16
CA ALA A 18 10.31 -5.74 -3.15
C ALA A 18 10.62 -6.35 -1.77
N LEU A 19 9.94 -5.89 -0.71
CA LEU A 19 10.08 -6.47 0.62
C LEU A 19 9.55 -7.91 0.62
N PRO A 20 10.32 -8.90 1.11
CA PRO A 20 9.81 -10.26 1.25
C PRO A 20 8.60 -10.28 2.18
N ALA A 21 7.55 -11.03 1.80
CA ALA A 21 6.34 -11.16 2.61
C ALA A 21 6.65 -11.63 4.05
N VAL A 22 7.69 -12.45 4.21
CA VAL A 22 8.16 -12.96 5.51
C VAL A 22 8.67 -11.83 6.42
N VAL A 23 9.33 -10.81 5.87
CA VAL A 23 9.82 -9.66 6.66
C VAL A 23 8.65 -8.88 7.24
N ILE A 24 7.59 -8.67 6.46
CA ILE A 24 6.37 -8.00 6.92
C ILE A 24 5.69 -8.82 8.02
N GLY A 25 5.60 -10.15 7.86
CA GLY A 25 5.07 -11.06 8.88
C GLY A 25 5.86 -10.99 10.20
N LEU A 26 7.19 -10.95 10.14
CA LEU A 26 8.06 -10.80 11.30
C LEU A 26 7.88 -9.44 11.99
N LEU A 27 7.79 -8.35 11.24
CA LEU A 27 7.54 -7.02 11.80
C LEU A 27 6.20 -6.96 12.55
N VAL A 28 5.14 -7.50 11.93
CA VAL A 28 3.80 -7.57 12.53
C VAL A 28 3.81 -8.48 13.76
N TYR A 29 4.50 -9.62 13.70
CA TYR A 29 4.68 -10.52 14.84
C TYR A 29 5.39 -9.82 16.00
N ILE A 30 6.50 -9.13 15.76
CA ILE A 30 7.25 -8.41 16.81
C ILE A 30 6.36 -7.32 17.43
N PHE A 31 5.55 -6.63 16.62
CA PHE A 31 4.65 -5.59 17.12
C PHE A 31 3.56 -6.15 18.05
N LEU A 32 2.91 -7.25 17.63
CA LEU A 32 1.77 -7.86 18.33
C LEU A 32 2.16 -8.90 19.38
N SER A 33 3.41 -9.33 19.39
CA SER A 33 3.93 -10.30 20.35
C SER A 33 3.76 -9.77 21.77
N ARG A 34 3.65 -10.67 22.76
CA ARG A 34 3.47 -10.32 24.18
C ARG A 34 4.58 -9.42 24.74
N ARG A 35 5.77 -9.41 24.11
CA ARG A 35 6.89 -8.51 24.45
C ARG A 35 6.96 -7.27 23.54
N GLY A 36 6.05 -7.14 22.59
CA GLY A 36 5.94 -6.05 21.64
C GLY A 36 5.11 -4.87 22.17
N PRO A 37 5.13 -3.72 21.46
CA PRO A 37 4.45 -2.49 21.88
C PRO A 37 2.94 -2.67 22.11
N THR A 38 2.27 -3.52 21.33
CA THR A 38 0.83 -3.79 21.44
C THR A 38 0.53 -5.15 22.10
N GLY A 39 1.55 -5.80 22.68
CA GLY A 39 1.46 -7.15 23.24
C GLY A 39 0.45 -7.31 24.38
N ILE A 40 0.16 -6.23 25.11
CA ILE A 40 -0.84 -6.20 26.19
C ILE A 40 -2.26 -6.48 25.65
N LEU A 41 -2.52 -6.18 24.38
CA LEU A 41 -3.81 -6.41 23.73
C LEU A 41 -4.07 -7.89 23.39
N GLY A 42 -3.04 -8.74 23.42
CA GLY A 42 -3.20 -10.19 23.23
C GLY A 42 -3.71 -10.62 21.84
N PHE A 43 -3.62 -9.75 20.82
CA PHE A 43 -4.17 -10.01 19.49
C PHE A 43 -3.42 -11.06 18.66
N LEU A 44 -2.24 -11.49 19.08
CA LEU A 44 -1.47 -12.52 18.38
C LEU A 44 -2.32 -13.81 18.27
N TYR A 45 -2.34 -14.42 17.08
CA TYR A 45 -3.17 -15.59 16.72
C TYR A 45 -4.68 -15.34 16.61
N THR A 46 -5.13 -14.08 16.59
CA THR A 46 -6.54 -13.74 16.32
C THR A 46 -6.76 -13.38 14.84
N PRO A 47 -8.01 -13.44 14.34
CA PRO A 47 -8.36 -12.94 13.01
C PRO A 47 -8.00 -11.47 12.82
N TYR A 48 -8.07 -10.64 13.86
CA TYR A 48 -7.69 -9.22 13.79
C TYR A 48 -6.22 -9.03 13.40
N ALA A 49 -5.32 -9.80 14.02
CA ALA A 49 -3.90 -9.77 13.67
C ALA A 49 -3.65 -10.24 12.22
N MET A 50 -4.38 -11.26 11.77
CA MET A 50 -4.28 -11.75 10.39
C MET A 50 -4.71 -10.69 9.38
N ILE A 51 -5.83 -10.00 9.64
CA ILE A 51 -6.33 -8.93 8.77
C ILE A 51 -5.33 -7.78 8.68
N ILE A 52 -4.72 -7.37 9.80
CA ILE A 52 -3.70 -6.29 9.79
C ILE A 52 -2.50 -6.70 8.93
N ALA A 53 -1.99 -7.93 9.10
CA ALA A 53 -0.87 -8.41 8.32
C ALA A 53 -1.20 -8.42 6.81
N GLN A 54 -2.37 -8.92 6.46
CA GLN A 54 -2.84 -8.98 5.08
C GLN A 54 -3.09 -7.59 4.48
N ALA A 55 -3.65 -6.65 5.24
CA ALA A 55 -3.87 -5.28 4.79
C ALA A 55 -2.54 -4.60 4.44
N ILE A 56 -1.50 -4.77 5.27
CA ILE A 56 -0.16 -4.24 5.02
C ILE A 56 0.45 -4.86 3.76
N LEU A 57 0.27 -6.17 3.55
CA LEU A 57 0.75 -6.88 2.37
C LEU A 57 -0.01 -6.48 1.08
N ALA A 58 -1.32 -6.31 1.15
CA ALA A 58 -2.16 -6.02 -0.01
C ALA A 58 -2.04 -4.57 -0.49
N THR A 59 -1.82 -3.62 0.42
CA THR A 59 -1.69 -2.18 0.12
C THR A 59 -0.72 -1.84 -1.02
N PRO A 60 0.56 -2.26 -1.01
CA PRO A 60 1.50 -1.94 -2.08
C PRO A 60 1.09 -2.56 -3.43
N ILE A 61 0.51 -3.76 -3.41
CA ILE A 61 0.07 -4.49 -4.60
C ILE A 61 -1.08 -3.76 -5.27
N ILE A 62 -2.12 -3.45 -4.49
CA ILE A 62 -3.29 -2.71 -4.99
C ILE A 62 -2.84 -1.34 -5.52
N THR A 63 -2.01 -0.61 -4.76
CA THR A 63 -1.51 0.71 -5.16
C THR A 63 -0.76 0.67 -6.48
N ALA A 64 0.15 -0.30 -6.65
CA ALA A 64 0.93 -0.43 -7.88
C ALA A 64 0.07 -0.79 -9.09
N LEU A 65 -0.88 -1.71 -8.93
CA LEU A 65 -1.83 -2.08 -9.98
C LEU A 65 -2.72 -0.91 -10.38
N THR A 66 -3.30 -0.20 -9.40
CA THR A 66 -4.11 0.99 -9.65
C THR A 66 -3.30 2.08 -10.36
N LEU A 67 -2.06 2.34 -9.94
CA LEU A 67 -1.18 3.31 -10.58
C LEU A 67 -0.90 2.93 -12.05
N SER A 68 -0.66 1.64 -12.32
CA SER A 68 -0.42 1.14 -13.68
C SER A 68 -1.66 1.29 -14.56
N ALA A 69 -2.84 0.88 -14.06
CA ALA A 69 -4.10 1.00 -14.77
C ALA A 69 -4.46 2.46 -15.08
N LEU A 70 -4.35 3.35 -14.10
CA LEU A 70 -4.63 4.77 -14.29
C LEU A 70 -3.66 5.43 -15.26
N LYS A 71 -2.37 5.07 -15.26
CA LYS A 71 -1.41 5.59 -16.24
C LYS A 71 -1.79 5.24 -17.68
N ASN A 72 -2.37 4.05 -17.90
CA ASN A 72 -2.78 3.63 -19.24
C ASN A 72 -4.02 4.40 -19.74
N ILE A 73 -4.94 4.76 -18.83
CA ILE A 73 -6.21 5.44 -19.20
C ILE A 73 -6.04 6.97 -19.24
N ALA A 74 -5.25 7.53 -18.33
CA ALA A 74 -5.17 8.98 -18.11
C ALA A 74 -4.57 9.78 -19.27
N LYS A 75 -3.95 9.14 -20.27
CA LYS A 75 -3.34 9.87 -21.39
C LYS A 75 -4.39 10.42 -22.36
N ASP A 76 -5.47 9.68 -22.59
CA ASP A 76 -6.49 10.03 -23.58
C ASP A 76 -7.78 10.55 -22.92
N THR A 77 -8.15 9.99 -21.77
CA THR A 77 -9.41 10.34 -21.08
C THR A 77 -9.36 11.71 -20.42
N LYS A 78 -8.18 12.20 -20.09
CA LYS A 78 -8.02 13.46 -19.35
C LYS A 78 -8.49 14.66 -20.16
N ASP A 79 -8.09 14.75 -21.43
CA ASP A 79 -8.44 15.88 -22.29
C ASP A 79 -9.93 15.87 -22.64
N ILE A 80 -10.52 14.68 -22.79
CA ILE A 80 -11.97 14.49 -22.96
C ILE A 80 -12.73 14.89 -21.69
N ALA A 81 -12.24 14.52 -20.50
CA ALA A 81 -12.89 14.89 -19.26
C ALA A 81 -12.93 16.41 -19.07
N TYR A 82 -11.83 17.12 -19.38
CA TYR A 82 -11.80 18.58 -19.34
C TYR A 82 -12.72 19.22 -20.38
N SER A 83 -12.81 18.67 -21.60
CA SER A 83 -13.70 19.22 -22.63
C SER A 83 -15.19 19.01 -22.32
N LEU A 84 -15.52 17.99 -21.54
CA LEU A 84 -16.87 17.74 -21.03
C LEU A 84 -17.21 18.54 -19.75
N GLY A 85 -16.30 19.40 -19.27
CA GLY A 85 -16.55 20.29 -18.13
C GLY A 85 -16.14 19.73 -16.76
N ALA A 86 -15.34 18.66 -16.70
CA ALA A 86 -14.71 18.24 -15.45
C ALA A 86 -13.62 19.24 -15.03
N ASN A 87 -13.57 19.61 -13.75
CA ASN A 87 -12.57 20.53 -13.15
C ASN A 87 -11.52 19.78 -12.33
#